data_AF-A0A7S1ENU2-F1
#
_entry.id   AF-A0A7S1ENU2-F1
#
_cell.length_a   1.000
_cell.length_b   1.000
_cell.length_c   1.000
_cell.angle_alpha   90.00
_cell.angle_beta   90.00
_cell.angle_gamma   90.00
#
_symmetry.space_group_name_H-M   'P 1'
#
loop_
_entity.id
_entity.type
_entity.pdbx_description
1 polymer ?
#
loop_
_entity_poly.entity_id
_entity_poly.type
_entity_poly.pdbx_seq_one_letter_code
_entity_poly.pdbx_strand_id
1 'polypeptide(L)'
;MFSSFGMGSAVDEYTVELTYEGVRTDGQASACEGSIEQTSTKVSFETKDDPEEVIDKLLAQRQQLPYAAGYEVVVVNMVYSATAVTLQLGIEKYKPKPVALKVSSSNKTSVGKPHASLITVLKHCQLGSVRTVQLCDGLFTVLLDVRDKWTSVRTLDISNNALETVPKDVLARVPYINVLKMNSNKLTALPNLNQFTMLKELHVNGNLITAIPIDLCADSHLEVLSLECNRLTKLHVKLKDASRLRTLRLLGNAIEVLPQMHKFERLECLSLTNVFMVKNPTTGVIDVEVRDVAGSSYLSSMMTGKATHYGKAYNVFLGLVFRSSECQNSFLVEALARIASLHPQNCEAIVNAEGAVNQLLQMIHSSHDALVHHASRALAQIGKSAALARRLCDIQLKLSVTNLIQGDNKFRNKCGLIILNSLIGSSFDISRDFYSNELMEQLTAFAKAGDEYLRTLSLRTVGTFAFDTRNRQDMLKLSNLHALLINIALRPELITASAAVRRESTRVLAILGENELVRQAARAPSITGRGVRILAMDGGGIRGRATVKLLKRIEEGTGRPIH
;
A
#
# COMPACT_ATOMS: atom_id res chain seq x y z
N MET A 1 11.64 64.75 23.82
CA MET A 1 11.68 63.28 23.73
C MET A 1 11.78 62.89 22.26
N PHE A 2 12.99 62.70 21.77
CA PHE A 2 13.23 62.09 20.45
C PHE A 2 13.35 60.59 20.68
N SER A 3 12.36 59.80 20.26
CA SER A 3 12.49 58.36 20.10
C SER A 3 12.62 58.06 18.62
N SER A 4 13.85 57.79 18.22
CA SER A 4 14.27 57.32 16.91
C SER A 4 13.50 56.09 16.46
N PHE A 5 12.70 56.24 15.40
CA PHE A 5 12.29 55.12 14.55
C PHE A 5 13.54 54.55 13.88
N GLY A 6 14.01 53.41 14.36
CA GLY A 6 14.98 52.59 13.64
C GLY A 6 14.32 51.96 12.42
N MET A 7 14.34 52.65 11.28
CA MET A 7 14.27 52.00 9.97
C MET A 7 15.57 51.20 9.76
N GLY A 8 15.64 50.00 10.31
CA GLY A 8 16.62 49.01 9.86
C GLY A 8 16.12 48.44 8.54
N SER A 9 16.80 48.73 7.43
CA SER A 9 16.61 47.99 6.17
C SER A 9 16.73 46.50 6.49
N ALA A 10 15.67 45.71 6.28
CA ALA A 10 15.74 44.26 6.44
C ALA A 10 16.85 43.74 5.52
N VAL A 11 17.95 43.27 6.11
CA VAL A 11 19.02 42.64 5.35
C VAL A 11 18.59 41.19 5.16
N ASP A 12 18.33 40.81 3.91
CA ASP A 12 18.02 39.43 3.57
C ASP A 12 19.34 38.66 3.45
N GLU A 13 19.46 37.55 4.17
CA GLU A 13 20.58 36.63 4.05
C GLU A 13 20.17 35.47 3.14
N TYR A 14 20.91 35.29 2.05
CA TYR A 14 20.73 34.19 1.13
C TYR A 14 21.76 33.11 1.39
N THR A 15 21.35 31.86 1.23
CA THR A 15 22.23 30.70 1.27
C THR A 15 22.17 30.00 -0.07
N VAL A 16 23.31 29.89 -0.75
CA VAL A 16 23.49 29.13 -1.99
C VAL A 16 24.32 27.90 -1.68
N GLU A 17 23.76 26.73 -1.94
CA GLU A 17 24.42 25.44 -1.82
C GLU A 17 24.51 24.76 -3.20
N LEU A 18 25.72 24.41 -3.60
CA LEU A 18 26.00 23.67 -4.83
C LEU A 18 26.57 22.32 -4.49
N THR A 19 25.88 21.26 -4.89
CA THR A 19 26.38 19.89 -4.77
C THR A 19 27.07 19.49 -6.05
N TYR A 20 28.29 19.00 -5.92
CA TYR A 20 29.09 18.46 -7.01
C TYR A 20 29.11 16.95 -6.93
N GLU A 21 29.33 16.31 -8.07
CA GLU A 21 29.56 14.88 -8.17
C GLU A 21 30.98 14.69 -8.72
N GLY A 22 31.76 13.83 -8.08
CA GLY A 22 33.14 13.56 -8.48
C GLY A 22 33.75 12.37 -7.76
N VAL A 23 34.90 11.93 -8.25
CA VAL A 23 35.61 10.76 -7.72
C VAL A 23 36.51 11.21 -6.56
N ARG A 24 36.28 10.64 -5.37
CA ARG A 24 37.07 10.93 -4.17
C ARG A 24 38.39 10.17 -4.19
N THR A 25 39.47 10.81 -3.73
CA THR A 25 40.77 10.16 -3.51
C THR A 25 40.99 9.96 -2.03
N ASP A 26 40.84 8.72 -1.56
CA ASP A 26 41.20 8.35 -0.19
C ASP A 26 42.71 8.19 -0.06
N GLY A 27 43.47 9.28 -0.23
CA GLY A 27 44.87 9.45 0.21
C GLY A 27 45.92 8.40 -0.20
N GLN A 28 45.59 7.35 -0.93
CA GLN A 28 46.48 6.26 -1.32
C GLN A 28 46.48 6.13 -2.84
N ALA A 29 47.61 6.48 -3.43
CA ALA A 29 47.85 6.53 -4.87
C ALA A 29 48.03 5.12 -5.49
N SER A 30 47.12 4.19 -5.23
CA SER A 30 47.13 2.87 -5.89
C SER A 30 45.75 2.50 -6.42
N ALA A 31 45.61 2.69 -7.74
CA ALA A 31 44.81 1.92 -8.70
C ALA A 31 43.30 1.66 -8.41
N CYS A 32 42.48 2.30 -9.25
CA CYS A 32 41.30 1.72 -9.92
C CYS A 32 39.98 1.47 -9.16
N GLU A 33 39.82 1.91 -7.91
CA GLU A 33 38.50 1.90 -7.24
C GLU A 33 38.17 3.26 -6.64
N GLY A 34 37.80 4.22 -7.50
CA GLY A 34 37.26 5.51 -7.04
C GLY A 34 35.74 5.45 -6.97
N SER A 35 35.15 5.61 -5.77
CA SER A 35 33.71 5.81 -5.63
C SER A 35 33.31 7.21 -6.10
N ILE A 36 32.17 7.31 -6.78
CA ILE A 36 31.56 8.60 -7.10
C ILE A 36 30.89 9.12 -5.82
N GLU A 37 31.36 10.24 -5.30
CA GLU A 37 30.81 10.87 -4.10
C GLU A 37 30.29 12.28 -4.38
N GLN A 38 29.25 12.66 -3.63
CA GLN A 38 28.67 14.00 -3.67
C GLN A 38 29.16 14.83 -2.49
N THR A 39 29.77 15.98 -2.76
CA THR A 39 30.11 16.99 -1.74
C THR A 39 29.52 18.34 -2.13
N SER A 40 29.05 19.09 -1.13
CA SER A 40 28.46 20.42 -1.34
C SER A 40 29.37 21.54 -0.87
N THR A 41 29.34 22.64 -1.61
CA THR A 41 29.83 23.94 -1.14
C THR A 41 28.63 24.78 -0.72
N LYS A 42 28.79 25.57 0.34
CA LYS A 42 27.71 26.39 0.90
C LYS A 42 28.26 27.76 1.25
N VAL A 43 27.66 28.78 0.65
CA VAL A 43 27.97 30.18 0.94
C VAL A 43 26.70 30.89 1.35
N SER A 44 26.76 31.57 2.48
CA SER A 44 25.73 32.49 2.96
C SER A 44 26.25 33.92 2.82
N PHE A 45 25.39 34.82 2.35
CA PHE A 45 25.74 36.22 2.12
C PHE A 45 24.51 37.12 2.27
N GLU A 46 24.76 38.36 2.64
CA GLU A 46 23.76 39.40 2.85
C GLU A 46 23.53 40.22 1.56
N THR A 47 22.39 40.91 1.46
CA THR A 47 22.09 41.78 0.31
C THR A 47 23.13 42.88 0.06
N LYS A 48 23.86 43.28 1.10
CA LYS A 48 24.89 44.33 1.05
C LYS A 48 26.26 43.82 0.61
N ASP A 49 26.46 42.50 0.57
CA ASP A 49 27.74 41.92 0.16
C ASP A 49 27.95 42.10 -1.35
N ASP A 50 29.20 42.35 -1.73
CA ASP A 50 29.61 42.45 -3.13
C ASP A 50 29.41 41.08 -3.82
N PRO A 51 28.60 40.99 -4.90
CA PRO A 51 28.43 39.74 -5.64
C PRO A 51 29.75 39.13 -6.11
N GLU A 52 30.76 39.92 -6.44
CA GLU A 52 32.07 39.40 -6.89
C GLU A 52 32.81 38.68 -5.74
N GLU A 53 32.84 39.28 -4.54
CA GLU A 53 33.43 38.64 -3.35
C GLU A 53 32.69 37.33 -2.98
N VAL A 54 31.37 37.30 -3.15
CA VAL A 54 30.55 36.09 -2.90
C VAL A 54 30.88 34.99 -3.92
N ILE A 55 31.07 35.36 -5.19
CA ILE A 55 31.50 34.44 -6.24
C ILE A 55 32.89 33.89 -5.92
N ASP A 56 33.83 34.73 -5.51
CA ASP A 56 35.18 34.31 -5.14
C ASP A 56 35.19 33.36 -3.95
N LYS A 57 34.39 33.61 -2.92
CA LYS A 57 34.19 32.68 -1.79
C LYS A 57 33.66 31.32 -2.27
N LEU A 58 32.70 31.32 -3.19
CA LEU A 58 32.12 30.10 -3.74
C LEU A 58 33.13 29.32 -4.61
N LEU A 59 33.95 30.03 -5.38
CA LEU A 59 35.04 29.44 -6.17
C LEU A 59 36.16 28.89 -5.26
N ALA A 60 36.51 29.59 -4.19
CA ALA A 60 37.51 29.14 -3.22
C ALA A 60 37.05 27.86 -2.50
N GLN A 61 35.79 27.78 -2.04
CA GLN A 61 35.25 26.56 -1.47
C GLN A 61 35.22 25.40 -2.47
N ARG A 62 34.96 25.68 -3.75
CA ARG A 62 35.00 24.65 -4.81
C ARG A 62 36.41 24.06 -4.98
N GLN A 63 37.45 24.85 -4.82
CA GLN A 63 38.85 24.37 -4.92
C GLN A 63 39.25 23.46 -3.75
N GLN A 64 38.55 23.55 -2.62
CA GLN A 64 38.79 22.74 -1.42
C GLN A 64 38.08 21.37 -1.45
N LEU A 65 37.32 21.07 -2.52
CA LEU A 65 36.61 19.80 -2.65
C LEU A 65 37.61 18.64 -2.80
N PRO A 66 37.36 17.47 -2.15
CA PRO A 66 38.29 16.33 -2.08
C PRO A 66 38.28 15.49 -3.37
N TYR A 67 38.26 16.13 -4.54
CA TYR A 67 38.24 15.47 -5.84
C TYR A 67 39.63 15.47 -6.47
N ALA A 68 40.00 14.36 -7.10
CA ALA A 68 41.30 14.27 -7.76
C ALA A 68 41.42 15.28 -8.91
N ALA A 69 42.58 15.93 -9.00
CA ALA A 69 42.94 16.72 -10.15
C ALA A 69 43.31 15.81 -11.34
N GLY A 70 42.30 15.39 -12.12
CA GLY A 70 42.50 14.90 -13.48
C GLY A 70 42.55 13.39 -13.68
N TYR A 71 41.47 12.68 -13.33
CA TYR A 71 41.23 11.36 -13.92
C TYR A 71 40.82 11.50 -15.39
N GLU A 72 41.43 10.71 -16.24
CA GLU A 72 40.99 10.47 -17.62
C GLU A 72 39.72 9.63 -17.59
N VAL A 73 38.61 10.21 -18.06
CA VAL A 73 37.32 9.51 -18.19
C VAL A 73 37.03 9.36 -19.65
N VAL A 74 36.55 8.18 -20.02
CA VAL A 74 36.03 7.93 -21.36
C VAL A 74 34.70 8.69 -21.48
N VAL A 75 34.75 9.85 -22.13
CA VAL A 75 33.58 10.64 -22.50
C VAL A 75 32.97 10.00 -23.74
N VAL A 76 31.75 9.48 -23.58
CA VAL A 76 30.95 8.96 -24.68
C VAL A 76 30.00 10.06 -25.14
N ASN A 77 30.37 10.76 -26.21
CA ASN A 77 29.52 11.76 -26.85
C ASN A 77 28.63 11.09 -27.90
N MET A 78 27.32 11.04 -27.65
CA MET A 78 26.34 10.63 -28.66
C MET A 78 25.94 11.85 -29.49
N VAL A 79 26.37 11.86 -30.75
CA VAL A 79 25.96 12.86 -31.73
C VAL A 79 24.76 12.31 -32.50
N TYR A 80 23.63 13.01 -32.40
CA TYR A 80 22.40 12.63 -33.08
C TYR A 80 22.28 13.42 -34.39
N SER A 81 22.12 12.72 -35.51
CA SER A 81 21.67 13.29 -36.78
C SER A 81 20.25 12.83 -37.10
N ALA A 82 19.62 13.39 -38.13
CA ALA A 82 18.27 13.01 -38.55
C ALA A 82 18.12 11.52 -38.91
N THR A 83 19.22 10.81 -39.17
CA THR A 83 19.22 9.42 -39.65
C THR A 83 20.19 8.49 -38.92
N ALA A 84 21.03 8.97 -38.00
CA ALA A 84 21.99 8.13 -37.29
C ALA A 84 22.36 8.69 -35.91
N VAL A 85 22.74 7.79 -35.00
CA VAL A 85 23.41 8.14 -33.74
C VAL A 85 24.87 7.72 -33.86
N THR A 86 25.78 8.70 -33.84
CA THR A 86 27.23 8.45 -33.89
C THR A 86 27.79 8.52 -32.47
N LEU A 87 28.44 7.45 -32.02
CA LEU A 87 29.11 7.37 -30.73
C LEU A 87 30.56 7.81 -30.89
N GLN A 88 30.90 8.97 -30.35
CA GLN A 88 32.28 9.45 -30.27
C GLN A 88 32.82 9.18 -28.87
N LEU A 89 33.87 8.35 -28.80
CA LEU A 89 34.57 8.00 -27.57
C LEU A 89 35.83 8.87 -27.48
N GLY A 90 35.88 9.76 -26.50
CA GLY A 90 37.04 10.59 -26.19
C GLY A 90 37.54 10.32 -24.78
N ILE A 91 38.81 10.61 -24.50
CA ILE A 91 39.36 10.57 -23.15
C ILE A 91 39.56 12.02 -22.70
N GLU A 92 38.83 12.46 -21.67
CA GLU A 92 38.92 13.81 -21.13
C GLU A 92 39.19 13.80 -19.62
N LYS A 93 39.89 14.83 -19.11
CA LYS A 93 40.08 15.00 -17.67
C LYS A 93 38.74 15.36 -17.01
N TYR A 94 38.26 14.53 -16.08
CA TYR A 94 37.01 14.79 -15.34
C TYR A 94 37.10 16.10 -14.57
N LYS A 95 36.18 17.02 -14.84
CA LYS A 95 35.96 18.20 -14.02
C LYS A 95 34.67 18.00 -13.23
N PRO A 96 34.67 18.11 -11.89
CA PRO A 96 33.45 18.00 -11.11
C PRO A 96 32.47 19.09 -11.54
N LYS A 97 31.27 18.65 -11.93
CA LYS A 97 30.17 19.48 -12.40
C LYS A 97 29.09 19.55 -11.31
N PRO A 98 28.40 20.70 -11.15
CA PRO A 98 27.32 20.80 -10.19
C PRO A 98 26.13 19.97 -10.67
N VAL A 99 25.58 19.15 -9.76
CA VAL A 99 24.45 18.26 -10.03
C VAL A 99 23.20 18.68 -9.27
N ALA A 100 23.35 19.41 -8.16
CA ALA A 100 22.24 20.00 -7.43
C ALA A 100 22.52 21.45 -7.03
N LEU A 101 21.46 22.26 -7.05
CA LEU A 101 21.45 23.64 -6.56
C LEU A 101 20.33 23.76 -5.52
N LYS A 102 20.66 24.25 -4.33
CA LYS A 102 19.68 24.63 -3.31
C LYS A 102 19.87 26.09 -2.93
N VAL A 103 18.78 26.84 -2.93
CA VAL A 103 18.75 28.25 -2.52
C VAL A 103 17.65 28.47 -1.50
N SER A 104 18.01 29.07 -0.37
CA SER A 104 17.09 29.44 0.71
C SER A 104 17.38 30.83 1.24
N SER A 105 16.36 31.47 1.83
CA SER A 105 16.46 32.79 2.47
C SER A 105 16.11 32.67 3.95
N SER A 106 16.83 33.38 4.82
CA SER A 106 16.53 33.38 6.27
C SER A 106 15.33 34.27 6.63
N ASN A 107 15.04 35.31 5.82
CA ASN A 107 13.92 36.21 6.02
C ASN A 107 12.66 35.72 5.29
N LYS A 108 11.64 35.39 6.07
CA LYS A 108 10.36 34.83 5.62
C LYS A 108 9.31 35.87 5.20
N THR A 109 9.66 37.16 5.19
CA THR A 109 8.67 38.27 5.24
C THR A 109 8.54 39.10 3.98
N SER A 110 9.43 38.97 2.99
CA SER A 110 9.35 39.74 1.75
C SER A 110 8.98 38.83 0.59
N VAL A 111 7.72 38.94 0.14
CA VAL A 111 7.29 38.60 -1.23
C VAL A 111 7.91 39.63 -2.21
N GLY A 112 9.20 39.90 -2.04
CA GLY A 112 9.98 40.83 -2.83
C GLY A 112 10.65 40.09 -3.97
N LYS A 113 10.95 40.80 -5.06
CA LYS A 113 11.84 40.27 -6.09
C LYS A 113 13.18 39.91 -5.44
N PRO A 114 13.78 38.76 -5.79
CA PRO A 114 15.09 38.39 -5.30
C PRO A 114 16.09 39.50 -5.58
N HIS A 115 16.99 39.75 -4.63
CA HIS A 115 17.97 40.81 -4.77
C HIS A 115 18.86 40.58 -6.00
N ALA A 116 19.25 41.67 -6.68
CA ALA A 116 20.07 41.61 -7.88
C ALA A 116 21.38 40.83 -7.65
N SER A 117 21.96 40.93 -6.45
CA SER A 117 23.16 40.18 -6.06
C SER A 117 23.00 38.67 -6.24
N LEU A 118 21.89 38.08 -5.77
CA LEU A 118 21.63 36.65 -5.90
C LEU A 118 21.52 36.22 -7.38
N ILE A 119 20.82 37.02 -8.19
CA ILE A 119 20.68 36.76 -9.63
C ILE A 119 22.06 36.81 -10.31
N THR A 120 22.88 37.80 -9.97
CA THR A 120 24.25 37.94 -10.49
C THR A 120 25.11 36.73 -10.13
N VAL A 121 25.11 36.28 -8.87
CA VAL A 121 25.86 35.08 -8.45
C VAL A 121 25.41 33.85 -9.26
N LEU A 122 24.10 33.60 -9.37
CA LEU A 122 23.58 32.46 -10.12
C LEU A 122 23.85 32.54 -11.63
N LYS A 123 23.90 33.75 -12.20
CA LYS A 123 24.31 33.98 -13.59
C LYS A 123 25.78 33.69 -13.84
N HIS A 124 26.65 33.74 -12.82
CA HIS A 124 28.05 33.34 -12.97
C HIS A 124 28.27 31.83 -12.73
N CYS A 125 27.34 31.15 -12.05
CA CYS A 125 27.40 29.71 -11.84
C CYS A 125 27.16 28.89 -13.14
N GLN A 126 27.90 27.79 -13.30
CA GLN A 126 27.73 26.82 -14.40
C GLN A 126 26.58 25.85 -14.11
N LEU A 127 25.33 26.29 -14.27
CA LEU A 127 24.15 25.50 -13.88
C LEU A 127 23.64 24.51 -14.95
N GLY A 128 24.28 24.45 -16.13
CA GLY A 128 23.82 23.63 -17.26
C GLY A 128 23.78 22.12 -17.02
N SER A 129 24.57 21.62 -16.06
CA SER A 129 24.59 20.20 -15.67
C SER A 129 23.69 19.87 -14.48
N VAL A 130 23.08 20.88 -13.86
CA VAL A 130 22.28 20.70 -12.64
C VAL A 130 21.03 19.89 -12.97
N ARG A 131 20.85 18.79 -12.25
CA ARG A 131 19.71 17.87 -12.37
C ARG A 131 18.64 18.16 -11.33
N THR A 132 19.04 18.64 -10.14
CA THR A 132 18.13 18.94 -9.04
C THR A 132 18.20 20.41 -8.68
N VAL A 133 17.08 21.11 -8.73
CA VAL A 133 16.99 22.49 -8.26
C VAL A 133 15.95 22.57 -7.13
N GLN A 134 16.38 23.09 -5.99
CA GLN A 134 15.51 23.39 -4.85
C GLN A 134 15.55 24.89 -4.55
N LEU A 135 14.38 25.53 -4.68
CA LEU A 135 14.16 26.94 -4.31
C LEU A 135 13.12 26.98 -3.21
N CYS A 136 13.45 27.59 -2.07
CA CYS A 136 12.53 27.77 -0.95
C CYS A 136 12.41 29.25 -0.57
N ASP A 137 11.48 29.56 0.33
CA ASP A 137 11.37 30.87 0.99
C ASP A 137 11.12 32.05 0.04
N GLY A 138 10.29 31.85 -0.99
CA GLY A 138 9.85 32.89 -1.93
C GLY A 138 10.77 33.12 -3.13
N LEU A 139 11.85 32.34 -3.24
CA LEU A 139 12.87 32.46 -4.28
C LEU A 139 12.47 31.87 -5.63
N PHE A 140 11.27 31.29 -5.79
CA PHE A 140 10.78 30.80 -7.08
C PHE A 140 10.89 31.83 -8.21
N THR A 141 10.70 33.12 -7.92
CA THR A 141 10.81 34.19 -8.92
C THR A 141 12.21 34.33 -9.52
N VAL A 142 13.28 33.92 -8.80
CA VAL A 142 14.65 33.84 -9.32
C VAL A 142 14.72 32.98 -10.58
N LEU A 143 13.90 31.93 -10.63
CA LEU A 143 13.82 31.02 -11.76
C LEU A 143 13.59 31.78 -13.07
N LEU A 144 12.75 32.81 -13.06
CA LEU A 144 12.46 33.60 -14.25
C LEU A 144 13.73 34.19 -14.86
N ASP A 145 14.69 34.62 -14.05
CA ASP A 145 15.89 35.32 -14.50
C ASP A 145 17.05 34.38 -14.89
N VAL A 146 17.03 33.12 -14.44
CA VAL A 146 18.11 32.14 -14.68
C VAL A 146 17.66 30.82 -15.32
N ARG A 147 16.38 30.71 -15.71
CA ARG A 147 15.77 29.51 -16.33
C ARG A 147 16.53 28.99 -17.55
N ASP A 148 17.18 29.86 -18.31
CA ASP A 148 17.89 29.48 -19.53
C ASP A 148 19.09 28.58 -19.25
N LYS A 149 19.56 28.53 -18.00
CA LYS A 149 20.63 27.62 -17.57
C LYS A 149 20.13 26.24 -17.16
N TRP A 150 18.82 26.02 -17.06
CA TRP A 150 18.23 24.83 -16.44
C TRP A 150 17.89 23.74 -17.46
N THR A 151 18.79 23.51 -18.41
CA THR A 151 18.57 22.63 -19.56
C THR A 151 18.56 21.14 -19.20
N SER A 152 19.19 20.76 -18.09
CA SER A 152 19.33 19.37 -17.64
C SER A 152 18.49 19.01 -16.42
N VAL A 153 17.65 19.94 -15.94
CA VAL A 153 16.89 19.75 -14.69
C VAL A 153 15.87 18.62 -14.84
N ARG A 154 15.94 17.67 -13.91
CA ARG A 154 15.03 16.51 -13.77
C ARG A 154 14.16 16.60 -12.53
N THR A 155 14.65 17.25 -11.48
CA THR A 155 13.95 17.43 -10.21
C THR A 155 13.86 18.92 -9.91
N LEU A 156 12.64 19.43 -9.81
CA LEU A 156 12.36 20.81 -9.42
C LEU A 156 11.54 20.83 -8.13
N ASP A 157 12.12 21.38 -7.07
CA ASP A 157 11.45 21.60 -5.80
C ASP A 157 11.27 23.11 -5.56
N ILE A 158 10.03 23.55 -5.62
CA ILE A 158 9.60 24.93 -5.37
C ILE A 158 8.64 24.98 -4.18
N SER A 159 8.82 24.06 -3.23
CA SER A 159 8.05 24.01 -1.99
C SER A 159 8.36 25.21 -1.09
N ASN A 160 7.40 25.64 -0.26
CA ASN A 160 7.54 26.76 0.69
C ASN A 160 7.85 28.12 0.02
N ASN A 161 7.23 28.43 -1.11
CA ASN A 161 7.40 29.73 -1.79
C ASN A 161 6.17 30.66 -1.67
N ALA A 162 5.19 30.29 -0.84
CA ALA A 162 3.93 31.01 -0.67
C ALA A 162 3.20 31.30 -2.02
N LEU A 163 3.40 30.45 -3.03
CA LEU A 163 2.88 30.66 -4.39
C LEU A 163 1.36 30.54 -4.40
N GLU A 164 0.68 31.55 -4.95
CA GLU A 164 -0.76 31.49 -5.23
C GLU A 164 -1.05 30.88 -6.60
N THR A 165 -0.16 31.12 -7.56
CA THR A 165 -0.21 30.55 -8.92
C THR A 165 1.21 30.24 -9.40
N VAL A 166 1.32 29.32 -10.37
CA VAL A 166 2.58 29.06 -11.09
C VAL A 166 2.46 29.62 -12.51
N PRO A 167 3.29 30.59 -12.92
CA PRO A 167 3.24 31.16 -14.26
C PRO A 167 3.51 30.11 -15.33
N LYS A 168 2.70 30.09 -16.39
CA LYS A 168 2.79 29.09 -17.47
C LYS A 168 4.17 29.11 -18.15
N ASP A 169 4.73 30.30 -18.37
CA ASP A 169 5.98 30.51 -19.10
C ASP A 169 7.21 29.99 -18.36
N VAL A 170 7.15 29.91 -17.02
CA VAL A 170 8.25 29.39 -16.19
C VAL A 170 8.51 27.92 -16.48
N LEU A 171 7.42 27.16 -16.58
CA LEU A 171 7.45 25.72 -16.68
C LEU A 171 7.77 25.23 -18.11
N ALA A 172 7.55 26.08 -19.13
CA ALA A 172 7.78 25.74 -20.54
C ALA A 172 9.26 25.50 -20.89
N ARG A 173 10.21 26.02 -20.10
CA ARG A 173 11.67 25.90 -20.36
C ARG A 173 12.37 24.78 -19.59
N VAL A 174 11.61 23.99 -18.83
CA VAL A 174 12.10 22.83 -18.09
C VAL A 174 11.31 21.56 -18.48
N PRO A 175 11.25 21.19 -19.78
CA PRO A 175 10.35 20.13 -20.27
C PRO A 175 10.73 18.73 -19.78
N TYR A 176 11.96 18.54 -19.30
CA TYR A 176 12.55 17.25 -18.96
C TYR A 176 12.38 16.84 -17.49
N ILE A 177 11.50 17.51 -16.75
CA ILE A 177 11.23 17.23 -15.33
C ILE A 177 10.59 15.85 -15.17
N ASN A 178 11.18 15.06 -14.29
CA ASN A 178 10.65 13.79 -13.79
C ASN A 178 9.96 13.97 -12.44
N VAL A 179 10.44 14.87 -11.59
CA VAL A 179 9.93 15.09 -10.22
C VAL A 179 9.66 16.57 -10.00
N LEU A 180 8.39 16.92 -9.75
CA LEU A 180 7.96 18.27 -9.44
C LEU A 180 7.37 18.33 -8.03
N LYS A 181 7.98 19.14 -7.16
CA LYS A 181 7.51 19.37 -5.78
C LYS A 181 7.08 20.83 -5.62
N MET A 182 5.84 21.03 -5.19
CA MET A 182 5.21 22.34 -4.96
C MET A 182 4.50 22.34 -3.60
N ASN A 183 5.05 21.64 -2.62
CA ASN A 183 4.43 21.46 -1.30
C ASN A 183 4.40 22.78 -0.51
N SER A 184 3.43 22.91 0.39
CA SER A 184 3.36 24.04 1.34
C SER A 184 3.39 25.41 0.64
N ASN A 185 2.58 25.55 -0.40
CA ASN A 185 2.31 26.81 -1.09
C ASN A 185 0.84 27.23 -0.83
N LYS A 186 0.36 28.27 -1.51
CA LYS A 186 -1.03 28.77 -1.41
C LYS A 186 -1.81 28.50 -2.70
N LEU A 187 -1.45 27.46 -3.45
CA LEU A 187 -2.03 27.19 -4.76
C LEU A 187 -3.50 26.83 -4.61
N THR A 188 -4.38 27.51 -5.36
CA THR A 188 -5.82 27.19 -5.42
C THR A 188 -6.16 26.26 -6.59
N ALA A 189 -5.28 26.18 -7.58
CA ALA A 189 -5.37 25.29 -8.73
C ALA A 189 -3.97 24.83 -9.17
N LEU A 190 -3.91 23.67 -9.84
CA LEU A 190 -2.69 23.20 -10.50
C LEU A 190 -2.44 23.96 -11.81
N PRO A 191 -1.18 24.27 -12.16
CA PRO A 191 -0.85 24.78 -13.49
C PRO A 191 -1.11 23.72 -14.57
N ASN A 192 -1.09 24.13 -15.85
CA ASN A 192 -1.15 23.17 -16.94
C ASN A 192 0.15 22.35 -16.96
N LEU A 193 0.03 21.04 -16.73
CA LEU A 193 1.16 20.10 -16.67
C LEU A 193 1.36 19.30 -17.97
N ASN A 194 0.57 19.55 -19.02
CA ASN A 194 0.59 18.75 -20.25
C ASN A 194 1.93 18.80 -20.98
N GLN A 195 2.72 19.85 -20.76
CA GLN A 195 4.06 19.99 -21.33
C GLN A 195 5.11 19.06 -20.69
N PHE A 196 4.83 18.50 -19.51
CA PHE A 196 5.76 17.61 -18.82
C PHE A 196 5.52 16.15 -19.19
N THR A 197 5.94 15.78 -20.40
CA THR A 197 5.79 14.43 -20.94
C THR A 197 6.58 13.36 -20.16
N MET A 198 7.62 13.79 -19.42
CA MET A 198 8.48 12.90 -18.63
C MET A 198 8.14 12.87 -17.13
N LEU A 199 7.10 13.60 -16.69
CA LEU A 199 6.77 13.69 -15.27
C LEU A 199 6.35 12.33 -14.71
N LYS A 200 7.06 11.90 -13.66
CA LYS A 200 6.82 10.66 -12.91
C LYS A 200 6.27 10.93 -11.52
N GLU A 201 6.68 12.01 -10.89
CA GLU A 201 6.25 12.34 -9.54
C GLU A 201 5.78 13.79 -9.44
N LEU A 202 4.59 13.96 -8.86
CA LEU A 202 4.01 15.26 -8.56
C LEU A 202 3.61 15.32 -7.08
N HIS A 203 4.23 16.23 -6.34
CA HIS A 203 3.96 16.46 -4.92
C HIS A 203 3.44 17.88 -4.70
N VAL A 204 2.20 18.02 -4.25
CA VAL A 204 1.53 19.32 -4.06
C VAL A 204 0.77 19.35 -2.73
N ASN A 205 1.37 18.75 -1.70
CA ASN A 205 0.79 18.65 -0.37
C ASN A 205 0.72 20.02 0.33
N GLY A 206 -0.26 20.23 1.20
CA GLY A 206 -0.35 21.45 2.02
C GLY A 206 -0.62 22.70 1.17
N ASN A 207 -1.56 22.62 0.23
CA ASN A 207 -2.00 23.73 -0.60
C ASN A 207 -3.52 23.97 -0.40
N LEU A 208 -4.12 24.86 -1.20
CA LEU A 208 -5.53 25.22 -1.12
C LEU A 208 -6.32 24.71 -2.34
N ILE A 209 -5.86 23.63 -2.97
CA ILE A 209 -6.41 23.14 -4.24
C ILE A 209 -7.80 22.57 -4.02
N THR A 210 -8.77 23.07 -4.78
CA THR A 210 -10.18 22.64 -4.70
C THR A 210 -10.57 21.63 -5.78
N ALA A 211 -9.89 21.68 -6.93
CA ALA A 211 -10.12 20.77 -8.04
C ALA A 211 -8.81 20.47 -8.80
N ILE A 212 -8.79 19.31 -9.46
CA ILE A 212 -7.71 18.90 -10.37
C ILE A 212 -8.23 19.04 -11.80
N PRO A 213 -7.41 19.54 -12.75
CA PRO A 213 -7.79 19.57 -14.16
C PRO A 213 -8.15 18.17 -14.68
N ILE A 214 -9.18 18.09 -15.53
CA ILE A 214 -9.70 16.83 -16.10
C ILE A 214 -8.61 16.07 -16.86
N ASP A 215 -7.76 16.81 -17.58
CA ASP A 215 -6.68 16.29 -18.40
C ASP A 215 -5.34 16.28 -17.67
N LEU A 216 -5.35 16.24 -16.32
CA LEU A 216 -4.11 16.14 -15.55
C LEU A 216 -3.29 15.00 -16.13
N CYS A 217 -2.16 15.35 -16.75
CA CYS A 217 -1.15 14.39 -17.12
C CYS A 217 -1.67 13.34 -18.13
N ALA A 218 -2.51 13.75 -19.08
CA ALA A 218 -3.15 12.90 -20.10
C ALA A 218 -2.18 11.98 -20.87
N ASP A 219 -0.93 12.42 -21.07
CA ASP A 219 0.15 11.68 -21.76
C ASP A 219 1.34 11.35 -20.83
N SER A 220 1.17 11.47 -19.51
CA SER A 220 2.30 11.37 -18.58
C SER A 220 2.68 9.93 -18.23
N HIS A 221 3.90 9.77 -17.73
CA HIS A 221 4.35 8.56 -17.03
C HIS A 221 4.21 8.68 -15.52
N LEU A 222 3.16 9.35 -15.02
CA LEU A 222 3.00 9.64 -13.61
C LEU A 222 2.83 8.35 -12.80
N GLU A 223 3.75 8.13 -11.87
CA GLU A 223 3.81 7.00 -10.94
C GLU A 223 3.40 7.43 -9.52
N VAL A 224 3.64 8.70 -9.14
CA VAL A 224 3.35 9.24 -7.82
C VAL A 224 2.58 10.56 -7.93
N LEU A 225 1.39 10.60 -7.32
CA LEU A 225 0.58 11.79 -7.15
C LEU A 225 0.27 12.01 -5.67
N SER A 226 0.82 13.08 -5.09
CA SER A 226 0.59 13.45 -3.69
C SER A 226 -0.09 14.81 -3.58
N LEU A 227 -1.28 14.81 -2.99
CA LEU A 227 -2.17 15.97 -2.85
C LEU A 227 -2.73 16.06 -1.42
N GLU A 228 -1.97 15.59 -0.44
CA GLU A 228 -2.41 15.56 0.96
C GLU A 228 -2.61 16.98 1.49
N CYS A 229 -3.53 17.15 2.44
CA CYS A 229 -3.84 18.43 3.08
C CYS A 229 -4.16 19.54 2.06
N ASN A 230 -5.10 19.24 1.15
CA ASN A 230 -5.70 20.19 0.21
C ASN A 230 -7.20 20.37 0.52
N ARG A 231 -7.94 21.06 -0.35
CA ARG A 231 -9.38 21.29 -0.21
C ARG A 231 -10.19 20.56 -1.29
N LEU A 232 -9.69 19.41 -1.76
CA LEU A 232 -10.33 18.64 -2.82
C LEU A 232 -11.64 18.06 -2.31
N THR A 233 -12.73 18.31 -3.06
CA THR A 233 -14.05 17.68 -2.82
C THR A 233 -14.34 16.55 -3.79
N LYS A 234 -13.81 16.66 -5.02
CA LYS A 234 -14.01 15.67 -6.09
C LYS A 234 -12.71 15.44 -6.84
N LEU A 235 -12.43 14.18 -7.15
CA LEU A 235 -11.32 13.80 -8.01
C LEU A 235 -11.88 13.56 -9.43
N HIS A 236 -12.16 14.65 -10.17
CA HIS A 236 -12.68 14.61 -11.55
C HIS A 236 -11.61 14.23 -12.56
N VAL A 237 -10.86 13.17 -12.29
CA VAL A 237 -9.75 12.83 -13.18
C VAL A 237 -10.25 11.77 -14.15
N LYS A 238 -10.51 12.21 -15.39
CA LYS A 238 -10.44 11.32 -16.53
C LYS A 238 -8.95 11.11 -16.82
N LEU A 239 -8.25 10.43 -15.91
CA LEU A 239 -6.91 9.92 -16.22
C LEU A 239 -7.13 8.95 -17.36
N LYS A 240 -6.83 9.40 -18.58
CA LYS A 240 -7.11 8.60 -19.76
C LYS A 240 -6.28 7.31 -19.72
N ASP A 241 -5.15 7.29 -19.01
CA ASP A 241 -4.31 6.11 -18.78
C ASP A 241 -3.49 6.18 -17.47
N ALA A 242 -4.13 6.22 -16.28
CA ALA A 242 -3.40 6.15 -15.00
C ALA A 242 -2.99 4.73 -14.57
N SER A 243 -2.87 3.81 -15.52
CA SER A 243 -2.43 2.44 -15.30
C SER A 243 -1.02 2.36 -14.69
N ARG A 244 -0.21 3.42 -14.81
CA ARG A 244 1.14 3.51 -14.24
C ARG A 244 1.19 4.06 -12.81
N LEU A 245 0.10 4.65 -12.31
CA LEU A 245 0.10 5.28 -11.00
C LEU A 245 0.23 4.20 -9.90
N ARG A 246 1.29 4.32 -9.11
CA ARG A 246 1.58 3.43 -7.97
C ARG A 246 1.22 4.06 -6.65
N THR A 247 1.36 5.38 -6.53
CA THR A 247 1.10 6.09 -5.28
C THR A 247 0.10 7.21 -5.51
N LEU A 248 -1.04 7.14 -4.82
CA LEU A 248 -2.05 8.20 -4.78
C LEU A 248 -2.28 8.62 -3.34
N ARG A 249 -1.88 9.84 -2.97
CA ARG A 249 -2.02 10.34 -1.61
C ARG A 249 -3.01 11.51 -1.55
N LEU A 250 -4.09 11.32 -0.80
CA LEU A 250 -5.23 12.24 -0.73
C LEU A 250 -5.69 12.51 0.71
N LEU A 251 -4.94 12.06 1.71
CA LEU A 251 -5.23 12.28 3.12
C LEU A 251 -5.36 13.77 3.45
N GLY A 252 -6.29 14.13 4.34
CA GLY A 252 -6.56 15.53 4.69
C GLY A 252 -7.33 16.34 3.65
N ASN A 253 -8.08 15.68 2.75
CA ASN A 253 -9.03 16.31 1.83
C ASN A 253 -10.49 15.96 2.20
N ALA A 254 -11.44 16.76 1.74
CA ALA A 254 -12.88 16.56 1.95
C ALA A 254 -13.54 15.83 0.77
N ILE A 255 -12.93 14.73 0.32
CA ILE A 255 -13.38 14.00 -0.86
C ILE A 255 -14.75 13.38 -0.60
N GLU A 256 -15.72 13.69 -1.45
CA GLU A 256 -17.09 13.16 -1.38
C GLU A 256 -17.30 11.98 -2.33
N VAL A 257 -16.56 11.95 -3.44
CA VAL A 257 -16.69 10.95 -4.50
C VAL A 257 -15.31 10.52 -4.99
N LEU A 258 -15.06 9.21 -4.98
CA LEU A 258 -13.84 8.63 -5.54
C LEU A 258 -13.87 8.61 -7.08
N PRO A 259 -12.71 8.70 -7.75
CA PRO A 259 -12.62 8.55 -9.19
C PRO A 259 -12.93 7.09 -9.61
N GLN A 260 -12.92 6.82 -10.91
CA GLN A 260 -13.03 5.45 -11.44
C GLN A 260 -11.80 4.61 -11.05
N MET A 261 -11.88 3.95 -9.89
CA MET A 261 -10.74 3.29 -9.27
C MET A 261 -10.21 2.11 -10.09
N HIS A 262 -11.03 1.49 -10.94
CA HIS A 262 -10.62 0.37 -11.80
C HIS A 262 -9.46 0.73 -12.75
N LYS A 263 -9.21 2.02 -13.01
CA LYS A 263 -8.10 2.50 -13.86
C LYS A 263 -6.72 2.45 -13.20
N PHE A 264 -6.65 2.32 -11.87
CA PHE A 264 -5.41 2.27 -11.12
C PHE A 264 -4.96 0.82 -10.89
N GLU A 265 -4.51 0.15 -11.93
CA GLU A 265 -4.16 -1.28 -11.89
C GLU A 265 -2.86 -1.58 -11.12
N ARG A 266 -1.92 -0.62 -11.09
CA ARG A 266 -0.60 -0.77 -10.44
C ARG A 266 -0.50 -0.05 -9.10
N LEU A 267 -1.64 0.27 -8.49
CA LEU A 267 -1.65 1.00 -7.23
C LEU A 267 -1.01 0.15 -6.12
N GLU A 268 -0.04 0.74 -5.43
CA GLU A 268 0.72 0.16 -4.33
C GLU A 268 0.53 0.98 -3.05
N CYS A 269 0.22 2.27 -3.14
CA CYS A 269 0.01 3.15 -2.00
C CYS A 269 -1.21 4.04 -2.24
N LEU A 270 -2.15 4.05 -1.29
CA LEU A 270 -3.33 4.89 -1.32
C LEU A 270 -3.58 5.51 0.05
N SER A 271 -3.70 6.84 0.14
CA SER A 271 -4.16 7.52 1.35
C SER A 271 -5.50 8.20 1.10
N LEU A 272 -6.53 7.85 1.88
CA LEU A 272 -7.91 8.34 1.76
C LEU A 272 -8.53 8.48 3.15
N THR A 273 -9.11 9.64 3.47
CA THR A 273 -9.89 9.87 4.71
C THR A 273 -9.26 9.26 5.97
N ASN A 274 -7.98 9.60 6.20
CA ASN A 274 -7.16 9.13 7.33
C ASN A 274 -6.80 7.64 7.30
N VAL A 275 -7.22 6.88 6.29
CA VAL A 275 -6.79 5.51 6.05
C VAL A 275 -5.64 5.51 5.06
N PHE A 276 -4.50 5.02 5.51
CA PHE A 276 -3.30 4.84 4.72
C PHE A 276 -3.13 3.36 4.41
N MET A 277 -3.03 3.02 3.13
CA MET A 277 -2.92 1.65 2.64
C MET A 277 -1.65 1.53 1.82
N VAL A 278 -0.80 0.57 2.16
CA VAL A 278 0.43 0.27 1.41
C VAL A 278 0.56 -1.21 1.17
N LYS A 279 0.76 -1.58 -0.08
CA LYS A 279 1.10 -2.93 -0.50
C LYS A 279 2.56 -3.19 -0.15
N ASN A 280 2.77 -4.20 0.68
CA ASN A 280 4.10 -4.61 1.06
C ASN A 280 4.78 -5.31 -0.15
N PRO A 281 5.98 -4.87 -0.59
CA PRO A 281 6.62 -5.42 -1.78
C PRO A 281 7.11 -6.86 -1.60
N THR A 282 7.37 -7.31 -0.36
CA THR A 282 7.87 -8.68 -0.10
C THR A 282 6.74 -9.69 0.06
N THR A 283 5.66 -9.32 0.74
CA THR A 283 4.53 -10.22 1.00
C THR A 283 3.40 -10.08 -0.02
N GLY A 284 3.35 -8.96 -0.73
CA GLY A 284 2.25 -8.59 -1.62
C GLY A 284 0.97 -8.19 -0.88
N VAL A 285 0.95 -8.23 0.46
CA VAL A 285 -0.23 -7.95 1.28
C VAL A 285 -0.34 -6.45 1.53
N ILE A 286 -1.57 -5.93 1.52
CA ILE A 286 -1.84 -4.54 1.91
C ILE A 286 -1.84 -4.40 3.44
N ASP A 287 -0.97 -3.53 3.94
CA ASP A 287 -0.99 -3.00 5.29
C ASP A 287 -1.88 -1.76 5.34
N VAL A 288 -2.71 -1.68 6.38
CA VAL A 288 -3.68 -0.60 6.57
C VAL A 288 -3.47 0.05 7.92
N GLU A 289 -3.23 1.35 7.90
CA GLU A 289 -3.01 2.18 9.08
C GLU A 289 -3.99 3.34 9.09
N VAL A 290 -4.50 3.71 10.26
CA VAL A 290 -5.22 4.98 10.44
C VAL A 290 -4.22 6.03 10.90
N ARG A 291 -4.08 7.11 10.13
CA ARG A 291 -3.15 8.21 10.42
C ARG A 291 -3.91 9.47 10.77
N ASP A 292 -3.52 10.05 11.91
CA ASP A 292 -3.98 11.37 12.29
C ASP A 292 -3.23 12.45 11.53
N VAL A 293 -3.99 13.42 11.04
CA VAL A 293 -3.45 14.59 10.35
C VAL A 293 -3.61 15.77 11.28
N ALA A 294 -2.50 16.23 11.86
CA ALA A 294 -2.49 17.46 12.63
C ALA A 294 -3.02 18.60 11.73
N GLY A 295 -4.15 19.19 12.10
CA GLY A 295 -4.76 20.32 11.38
C GLY A 295 -5.88 19.98 10.39
N SER A 296 -6.31 18.73 10.23
CA SER A 296 -7.55 18.43 9.49
C SER A 296 -8.79 18.86 10.30
N SER A 297 -9.20 20.12 10.13
CA SER A 297 -10.39 20.73 10.74
C SER A 297 -11.70 20.05 10.34
N TYR A 298 -11.72 19.37 9.18
CA TYR A 298 -12.91 18.72 8.64
C TYR A 298 -13.36 17.52 9.48
N LEU A 299 -12.43 16.71 9.98
CA LEU A 299 -12.78 15.56 10.82
C LEU A 299 -12.61 15.81 12.32
N SER A 300 -11.72 16.71 12.76
CA SER A 300 -11.64 17.04 14.20
C SER A 300 -12.96 17.59 14.75
N SER A 301 -13.78 18.25 13.91
CA SER A 301 -15.16 18.67 14.25
C SER A 301 -16.20 17.52 14.17
N MET A 302 -16.06 16.56 13.23
CA MET A 302 -16.92 15.36 13.17
C MET A 302 -16.55 14.25 14.18
N MET A 303 -15.35 14.30 14.77
CA MET A 303 -14.81 13.27 15.65
C MET A 303 -15.17 13.46 17.13
N THR A 304 -16.03 14.42 17.48
CA THR A 304 -16.62 14.56 18.83
C THR A 304 -17.72 13.52 19.06
N GLY A 305 -17.40 12.37 19.65
CA GLY A 305 -18.39 11.34 19.98
C GLY A 305 -17.78 10.01 20.42
N LYS A 306 -18.59 9.14 21.05
CA LYS A 306 -18.17 7.92 21.79
C LYS A 306 -17.47 6.80 20.98
N ALA A 307 -17.48 6.82 19.64
CA ALA A 307 -16.80 5.80 18.85
C ALA A 307 -15.27 6.02 18.83
N THR A 308 -14.50 4.94 18.87
CA THR A 308 -13.03 4.99 18.81
C THR A 308 -12.56 5.70 17.55
N HIS A 309 -11.41 6.40 17.65
CA HIS A 309 -10.80 7.12 16.53
C HIS A 309 -10.73 6.28 15.24
N TYR A 310 -10.35 5.00 15.39
CA TYR A 310 -10.28 4.01 14.31
C TYR A 310 -11.64 3.66 13.69
N GLY A 311 -12.68 3.42 14.50
CA GLY A 311 -14.01 3.04 14.00
C GLY A 311 -14.67 4.15 13.17
N LYS A 312 -14.46 5.42 13.56
CA LYS A 312 -14.96 6.57 12.78
C LYS A 312 -14.23 6.73 11.45
N ALA A 313 -12.90 6.59 11.45
CA ALA A 313 -12.10 6.69 10.23
C ALA A 313 -12.54 5.65 9.18
N TYR A 314 -12.77 4.40 9.61
CA TYR A 314 -13.27 3.37 8.70
C TYR A 314 -14.69 3.64 8.21
N ASN A 315 -15.61 4.16 9.03
CA ASN A 315 -16.97 4.49 8.57
C ASN A 315 -16.97 5.53 7.43
N VAL A 316 -16.14 6.57 7.53
CA VAL A 316 -16.01 7.57 6.46
C VAL A 316 -15.42 6.93 5.20
N PHE A 317 -14.35 6.14 5.36
CA PHE A 317 -13.74 5.40 4.26
C PHE A 317 -14.73 4.47 3.55
N LEU A 318 -15.48 3.66 4.31
CA LEU A 318 -16.48 2.73 3.78
C LEU A 318 -17.61 3.48 3.07
N GLY A 319 -18.07 4.60 3.63
CA GLY A 319 -19.03 5.48 2.99
C GLY A 319 -18.56 5.93 1.61
N LEU A 320 -17.29 6.32 1.47
CA LEU A 320 -16.75 6.72 0.16
C LEU A 320 -16.58 5.56 -0.81
N VAL A 321 -16.12 4.41 -0.32
CA VAL A 321 -15.87 3.22 -1.16
C VAL A 321 -17.17 2.63 -1.71
N PHE A 322 -18.27 2.68 -0.95
CA PHE A 322 -19.54 2.03 -1.33
C PHE A 322 -20.63 2.98 -1.88
N ARG A 323 -20.64 4.27 -1.54
CA ARG A 323 -21.74 5.21 -1.90
C ARG A 323 -21.90 5.48 -3.39
N SER A 324 -20.83 5.46 -4.18
CA SER A 324 -20.90 5.86 -5.60
C SER A 324 -19.85 5.22 -6.49
N SER A 325 -19.04 4.32 -5.95
CA SER A 325 -17.94 3.70 -6.69
C SER A 325 -18.29 2.27 -7.06
N GLU A 326 -18.06 1.95 -8.33
CA GLU A 326 -17.78 0.57 -8.74
C GLU A 326 -16.47 0.17 -8.06
N CYS A 327 -16.53 -0.37 -6.84
CA CYS A 327 -15.36 -0.87 -6.12
C CYS A 327 -14.81 -2.16 -6.79
N GLN A 328 -14.58 -2.11 -8.10
CA GLN A 328 -13.99 -3.17 -8.91
C GLN A 328 -12.46 -3.08 -8.96
N ASN A 329 -11.85 -2.28 -8.09
CA ASN A 329 -10.40 -2.22 -7.99
C ASN A 329 -9.90 -3.25 -6.96
N SER A 330 -9.01 -4.14 -7.40
CA SER A 330 -8.47 -5.23 -6.57
C SER A 330 -7.77 -4.73 -5.30
N PHE A 331 -7.07 -3.58 -5.37
CA PHE A 331 -6.36 -2.99 -4.23
C PHE A 331 -7.35 -2.55 -3.13
N LEU A 332 -8.47 -1.91 -3.50
CA LEU A 332 -9.48 -1.50 -2.53
C LEU A 332 -10.17 -2.69 -1.87
N VAL A 333 -10.52 -3.73 -2.64
CA VAL A 333 -11.17 -4.93 -2.10
C VAL A 333 -10.23 -5.72 -1.19
N GLU A 334 -8.94 -5.78 -1.54
CA GLU A 334 -7.93 -6.37 -0.67
C GLU A 334 -7.78 -5.57 0.64
N ALA A 335 -7.73 -4.23 0.56
CA ALA A 335 -7.70 -3.38 1.74
C ALA A 335 -8.95 -3.56 2.62
N LEU A 336 -10.14 -3.69 2.02
CA LEU A 336 -11.38 -4.01 2.74
C LEU A 336 -11.29 -5.36 3.47
N ALA A 337 -10.78 -6.40 2.80
CA ALA A 337 -10.56 -7.70 3.43
C ALA A 337 -9.56 -7.62 4.59
N ARG A 338 -8.52 -6.77 4.47
CA ARG A 338 -7.58 -6.50 5.55
C ARG A 338 -8.27 -5.77 6.71
N ILE A 339 -9.02 -4.71 6.45
CA ILE A 339 -9.77 -3.94 7.46
C ILE A 339 -10.72 -4.86 8.24
N ALA A 340 -11.44 -5.75 7.55
CA ALA A 340 -12.31 -6.75 8.18
C ALA A 340 -11.53 -7.73 9.08
N SER A 341 -10.29 -8.05 8.73
CA SER A 341 -9.44 -8.97 9.52
C SER A 341 -8.85 -8.34 10.79
N LEU A 342 -8.79 -7.01 10.88
CA LEU A 342 -8.13 -6.31 11.99
C LEU A 342 -8.96 -6.30 13.27
N HIS A 343 -10.27 -6.08 13.18
CA HIS A 343 -11.14 -5.99 14.35
C HIS A 343 -12.60 -6.35 14.05
N PRO A 344 -13.32 -7.07 14.92
CA PRO A 344 -14.72 -7.44 14.70
C PRO A 344 -15.68 -6.27 14.45
N GLN A 345 -15.47 -5.12 15.12
CA GLN A 345 -16.28 -3.92 14.90
C GLN A 345 -16.18 -3.38 13.46
N ASN A 346 -15.05 -3.61 12.78
CA ASN A 346 -14.91 -3.21 11.38
C ASN A 346 -15.81 -4.04 10.47
N CYS A 347 -16.03 -5.32 10.79
CA CYS A 347 -16.99 -6.16 10.07
C CYS A 347 -18.42 -5.62 10.22
N GLU A 348 -18.80 -5.17 11.43
CA GLU A 348 -20.10 -4.53 11.64
C GLU A 348 -20.25 -3.24 10.83
N ALA A 349 -19.21 -2.41 10.82
CA ALA A 349 -19.17 -1.19 10.01
C ALA A 349 -19.34 -1.49 8.50
N ILE A 350 -18.64 -2.51 7.98
CA ILE A 350 -18.76 -2.92 6.58
C ILE A 350 -20.18 -3.41 6.27
N VAL A 351 -20.77 -4.25 7.11
CA VAL A 351 -22.12 -4.79 6.87
C VAL A 351 -23.20 -3.71 7.01
N ASN A 352 -22.99 -2.71 7.85
CA ASN A 352 -23.92 -1.60 8.03
C ASN A 352 -23.74 -0.48 6.98
N ALA A 353 -22.65 -0.50 6.21
CA ALA A 353 -22.46 0.43 5.12
C ALA A 353 -23.45 0.14 3.98
N GLU A 354 -24.11 1.19 3.51
CA GLU A 354 -25.13 1.10 2.46
C GLU A 354 -24.57 0.49 1.17
N GLY A 355 -25.24 -0.53 0.64
CA GLY A 355 -24.83 -1.21 -0.60
C GLY A 355 -23.59 -2.11 -0.50
N ALA A 356 -22.87 -2.12 0.63
CA ALA A 356 -21.57 -2.79 0.75
C ALA A 356 -21.63 -4.30 0.52
N VAL A 357 -22.56 -4.98 1.19
CA VAL A 357 -22.74 -6.44 1.05
C VAL A 357 -23.13 -6.80 -0.39
N ASN A 358 -24.04 -6.04 -1.00
CA ASN A 358 -24.47 -6.27 -2.39
C ASN A 358 -23.31 -6.08 -3.37
N GLN A 359 -22.46 -5.07 -3.16
CA GLN A 359 -21.27 -4.89 -3.99
C GLN A 359 -20.26 -6.03 -3.82
N LEU A 360 -20.01 -6.50 -2.59
CA LEU A 360 -19.14 -7.68 -2.35
C LEU A 360 -19.70 -8.94 -3.03
N LEU A 361 -21.02 -9.14 -3.00
CA LEU A 361 -21.68 -10.23 -3.72
C LEU A 361 -21.53 -10.09 -5.23
N GLN A 362 -21.67 -8.89 -5.80
CA GLN A 362 -21.42 -8.65 -7.23
C GLN A 362 -19.96 -8.98 -7.61
N MET A 363 -18.99 -8.63 -6.76
CA MET A 363 -17.57 -8.92 -7.00
C MET A 363 -17.26 -10.42 -7.02
N ILE A 364 -17.97 -11.24 -6.24
CA ILE A 364 -17.86 -12.70 -6.30
C ILE A 364 -18.24 -13.26 -7.69
N HIS A 365 -19.16 -12.60 -8.39
CA HIS A 365 -19.58 -13.01 -9.73
C HIS A 365 -18.75 -12.35 -10.85
N SER A 366 -17.71 -11.58 -10.50
CA SER A 366 -16.85 -10.92 -11.48
C SER A 366 -16.10 -11.92 -12.38
N SER A 367 -15.74 -11.49 -13.59
CA SER A 367 -14.80 -12.20 -14.45
C SER A 367 -13.36 -12.16 -13.94
N HIS A 368 -13.02 -11.22 -13.06
CA HIS A 368 -11.66 -11.03 -12.55
C HIS A 368 -11.42 -11.86 -11.28
N ASP A 369 -10.56 -12.88 -11.37
CA ASP A 369 -10.32 -13.81 -10.27
C ASP A 369 -9.73 -13.15 -9.01
N ALA A 370 -8.93 -12.09 -9.15
CA ALA A 370 -8.41 -11.33 -8.01
C ALA A 370 -9.54 -10.71 -7.17
N LEU A 371 -10.54 -10.10 -7.83
CA LEU A 371 -11.71 -9.52 -7.16
C LEU A 371 -12.50 -10.59 -6.42
N VAL A 372 -12.74 -11.74 -7.06
CA VAL A 372 -13.44 -12.87 -6.45
C VAL A 372 -12.71 -13.33 -5.18
N HIS A 373 -11.38 -13.43 -5.23
CA HIS A 373 -10.56 -13.85 -4.10
C HIS A 373 -10.63 -12.88 -2.93
N HIS A 374 -10.41 -11.59 -3.17
CA HIS A 374 -10.41 -10.59 -2.10
C HIS A 374 -11.82 -10.39 -1.51
N ALA A 375 -12.87 -10.37 -2.35
CA ALA A 375 -14.25 -10.28 -1.89
C ALA A 375 -14.63 -11.51 -1.04
N SER A 376 -14.21 -12.70 -1.46
CA SER A 376 -14.42 -13.94 -0.70
C SER A 376 -13.71 -13.92 0.65
N ARG A 377 -12.51 -13.35 0.73
CA ARG A 377 -11.80 -13.17 2.01
C ARG A 377 -12.51 -12.17 2.91
N ALA A 378 -13.00 -11.05 2.39
CA ALA A 378 -13.76 -10.07 3.16
C ALA A 378 -15.04 -10.70 3.74
N LEU A 379 -15.83 -11.38 2.91
CA LEU A 379 -17.05 -12.07 3.34
C LEU A 379 -16.76 -13.20 4.33
N ALA A 380 -15.66 -13.94 4.16
CA ALA A 380 -15.24 -14.92 5.14
C ALA A 380 -14.87 -14.28 6.48
N GLN A 381 -14.20 -13.11 6.52
CA GLN A 381 -13.95 -12.42 7.80
C GLN A 381 -15.24 -11.96 8.47
N ILE A 382 -16.20 -11.42 7.70
CA ILE A 382 -17.51 -11.02 8.20
C ILE A 382 -18.27 -12.24 8.75
N GLY A 383 -18.23 -13.35 8.02
CA GLY A 383 -18.89 -14.61 8.36
C GLY A 383 -18.38 -15.31 9.62
N LYS A 384 -17.28 -14.85 10.23
CA LYS A 384 -16.81 -15.40 11.52
C LYS A 384 -17.74 -15.06 12.69
N SER A 385 -18.52 -13.98 12.58
CA SER A 385 -19.51 -13.60 13.60
C SER A 385 -20.85 -14.26 13.29
N ALA A 386 -21.39 -15.05 14.22
CA ALA A 386 -22.66 -15.74 14.06
C ALA A 386 -23.84 -14.79 13.77
N ALA A 387 -23.80 -13.56 14.28
CA ALA A 387 -24.83 -12.54 14.03
C ALA A 387 -24.73 -11.96 12.61
N LEU A 388 -23.51 -11.65 12.16
CA LEU A 388 -23.28 -11.13 10.80
C LEU A 388 -23.45 -12.21 9.74
N ALA A 389 -23.04 -13.45 10.01
CA ALA A 389 -23.21 -14.59 9.13
C ALA A 389 -24.69 -14.85 8.81
N ARG A 390 -25.57 -14.77 9.83
CA ARG A 390 -27.04 -14.86 9.63
C ARG A 390 -27.54 -13.79 8.68
N ARG A 391 -27.18 -12.51 8.93
CA ARG A 391 -27.54 -11.39 8.05
C ARG A 391 -27.05 -11.59 6.61
N LEU A 392 -25.84 -12.13 6.43
CA LEU A 392 -25.31 -12.44 5.09
C LEU A 392 -26.12 -13.52 4.38
N CYS A 393 -26.51 -14.58 5.09
CA CYS A 393 -27.33 -15.66 4.55
C CYS A 393 -28.72 -15.16 4.10
N ASP A 394 -29.33 -14.23 4.86
CA ASP A 394 -30.61 -13.62 4.51
C ASP A 394 -30.55 -12.83 3.18
N ILE A 395 -29.35 -12.34 2.79
CA ILE A 395 -29.11 -11.56 1.56
C ILE A 395 -28.68 -12.47 0.39
N GLN A 396 -29.16 -13.72 0.33
CA GLN A 396 -28.88 -14.67 -0.76
C GLN A 396 -27.42 -15.11 -0.94
N LEU A 397 -26.52 -14.89 0.03
CA LEU A 397 -25.13 -15.35 -0.05
C LEU A 397 -25.02 -16.87 -0.29
N LYS A 398 -25.98 -17.65 0.20
CA LYS A 398 -26.03 -19.11 0.02
C LYS A 398 -25.92 -19.53 -1.44
N LEU A 399 -26.71 -18.93 -2.32
CA LEU A 399 -26.72 -19.28 -3.75
C LEU A 399 -25.37 -18.97 -4.40
N SER A 400 -24.79 -17.80 -4.10
CA SER A 400 -23.50 -17.39 -4.63
C SER A 400 -22.36 -18.30 -4.18
N VAL A 401 -22.35 -18.71 -2.91
CA VAL A 401 -21.36 -19.66 -2.37
C VAL A 401 -21.51 -21.03 -3.01
N THR A 402 -22.75 -21.53 -3.15
CA THR A 402 -23.02 -22.81 -3.82
C THR A 402 -22.53 -22.78 -5.26
N ASN A 403 -22.81 -21.71 -6.02
CA ASN A 403 -22.35 -21.57 -7.40
C ASN A 403 -20.82 -21.54 -7.53
N LEU A 404 -20.12 -20.85 -6.60
CA LEU A 404 -18.65 -20.86 -6.57
C LEU A 404 -18.07 -22.26 -6.33
N ILE A 405 -18.72 -23.05 -5.48
CA ILE A 405 -18.29 -24.42 -5.15
C ILE A 405 -18.63 -25.38 -6.29
N GLN A 406 -19.77 -25.17 -6.96
CA GLN A 406 -20.26 -26.08 -7.99
C GLN A 406 -19.62 -25.93 -9.36
N GLY A 407 -19.02 -24.78 -9.67
CA GLY A 407 -18.38 -24.55 -10.97
C GLY A 407 -17.09 -25.37 -11.18
N ASP A 408 -16.62 -25.42 -12.43
CA ASP A 408 -15.42 -26.21 -12.81
C ASP A 408 -14.08 -25.52 -12.46
N ASN A 409 -14.12 -24.25 -12.09
CA ASN A 409 -12.91 -23.48 -11.81
C ASN A 409 -12.42 -23.75 -10.38
N LYS A 410 -11.37 -24.58 -10.26
CA LYS A 410 -10.70 -24.93 -9.00
C LYS A 410 -10.32 -23.71 -8.14
N PHE A 411 -9.93 -22.59 -8.74
CA PHE A 411 -9.60 -21.37 -8.00
C PHE A 411 -10.85 -20.76 -7.33
N ARG A 412 -11.97 -20.71 -8.05
CA ARG A 412 -13.24 -20.20 -7.53
C ARG A 412 -13.85 -21.14 -6.50
N ASN A 413 -13.68 -22.46 -6.67
CA ASN A 413 -14.08 -23.44 -5.66
C ASN A 413 -13.37 -23.18 -4.32
N LYS A 414 -12.06 -22.89 -4.33
CA LYS A 414 -11.31 -22.51 -3.12
C LYS A 414 -11.91 -21.27 -2.47
N CYS A 415 -12.27 -20.25 -3.25
CA CYS A 415 -12.89 -19.04 -2.74
C CYS A 415 -14.26 -19.31 -2.09
N GLY A 416 -15.10 -20.13 -2.72
CA GLY A 416 -16.38 -20.57 -2.16
C GLY A 416 -16.22 -21.33 -0.85
N LEU A 417 -15.28 -22.27 -0.78
CA LEU A 417 -14.99 -23.04 0.43
C LEU A 417 -14.44 -22.16 1.58
N ILE A 418 -13.66 -21.12 1.28
CA ILE A 418 -13.18 -20.17 2.29
C ILE A 418 -14.35 -19.44 2.96
N ILE A 419 -15.34 -18.99 2.18
CA ILE A 419 -16.55 -18.35 2.70
C ILE A 419 -17.36 -19.39 3.50
N LEU A 420 -17.66 -20.53 2.88
CA LEU A 420 -18.49 -21.58 3.47
C LEU A 420 -17.95 -22.01 4.83
N ASN A 421 -16.66 -22.36 4.91
CA ASN A 421 -16.04 -22.83 6.15
C ASN A 421 -16.12 -21.79 7.28
N SER A 422 -16.09 -20.50 6.95
CA SER A 422 -16.26 -19.43 7.94
C SER A 422 -17.71 -19.34 8.44
N LEU A 423 -18.67 -19.38 7.51
CA LEU A 423 -20.10 -19.31 7.82
C LEU A 423 -20.55 -20.48 8.69
N ILE A 424 -20.27 -21.72 8.28
CA ILE A 424 -20.71 -22.92 9.00
C ILE A 424 -20.00 -23.06 10.36
N GLY A 425 -18.76 -22.58 10.47
CA GLY A 425 -18.02 -22.56 11.73
C GLY A 425 -18.57 -21.55 12.74
N SER A 426 -19.35 -20.57 12.30
CA SER A 426 -19.92 -19.53 13.16
C SER A 426 -21.26 -19.92 13.81
N SER A 427 -22.04 -20.81 13.17
CA SER A 427 -23.38 -21.18 13.63
C SER A 427 -23.79 -22.57 13.15
N PHE A 428 -24.29 -23.39 14.08
CA PHE A 428 -24.84 -24.71 13.76
C PHE A 428 -26.09 -24.64 12.89
N ASP A 429 -26.93 -23.60 13.01
CA ASP A 429 -28.12 -23.47 12.17
C ASP A 429 -27.74 -23.22 10.72
N ILE A 430 -26.73 -22.37 10.48
CA ILE A 430 -26.16 -22.16 9.15
C ILE A 430 -25.51 -23.45 8.65
N SER A 431 -24.76 -24.15 9.52
CA SER A 431 -24.16 -25.44 9.16
C SER A 431 -25.18 -26.48 8.74
N ARG A 432 -26.39 -26.52 9.32
CA ARG A 432 -27.45 -27.43 8.88
C ARG A 432 -28.09 -26.96 7.58
N ASP A 433 -28.28 -25.66 7.42
CA ASP A 433 -28.89 -25.09 6.23
C ASP A 433 -28.05 -25.31 4.95
N PHE A 434 -26.72 -25.26 5.06
CA PHE A 434 -25.81 -25.56 3.94
C PHE A 434 -25.57 -27.06 3.70
N TYR A 435 -25.89 -27.92 4.65
CA TYR A 435 -25.58 -29.35 4.54
C TYR A 435 -26.49 -30.03 3.52
N SER A 436 -25.91 -30.68 2.51
CA SER A 436 -26.63 -31.52 1.55
C SER A 436 -25.76 -32.69 1.09
N ASN A 437 -26.39 -33.76 0.61
CA ASN A 437 -25.66 -34.92 0.10
C ASN A 437 -24.82 -34.56 -1.14
N GLU A 438 -25.35 -33.71 -2.03
CA GLU A 438 -24.64 -33.25 -3.23
C GLU A 438 -23.37 -32.46 -2.85
N LEU A 439 -23.47 -31.56 -1.86
CA LEU A 439 -22.30 -30.81 -1.38
C LEU A 439 -21.26 -31.76 -0.76
N MET A 440 -21.69 -32.76 0.00
CA MET A 440 -20.78 -33.75 0.60
C MET A 440 -20.08 -34.61 -0.45
N GLU A 441 -20.78 -35.02 -1.50
CA GLU A 441 -20.19 -35.72 -2.65
C GLU A 441 -19.13 -34.86 -3.33
N GLN A 442 -19.44 -33.58 -3.54
CA GLN A 442 -18.52 -32.63 -4.17
C GLN A 442 -17.26 -32.36 -3.32
N LEU A 443 -17.43 -32.18 -2.00
CA LEU A 443 -16.30 -32.07 -1.06
C LEU A 443 -15.43 -33.34 -1.04
N THR A 444 -16.06 -34.50 -1.14
CA THR A 444 -15.37 -35.80 -1.23
C THR A 444 -14.56 -35.90 -2.53
N ALA A 445 -15.13 -35.47 -3.65
CA ALA A 445 -14.45 -35.40 -4.94
C ALA A 445 -13.23 -34.46 -4.89
N PHE A 446 -13.38 -33.28 -4.28
CA PHE A 446 -12.27 -32.33 -4.06
C PHE A 446 -11.17 -32.91 -3.17
N ALA A 447 -11.52 -33.62 -2.10
CA ALA A 447 -10.55 -34.28 -1.21
C ALA A 447 -9.76 -35.39 -1.92
N LYS A 448 -10.38 -36.06 -2.91
CA LYS A 448 -9.78 -37.15 -3.69
C LYS A 448 -8.85 -36.64 -4.79
N ALA A 449 -9.28 -35.67 -5.59
CA ALA A 449 -8.62 -35.30 -6.86
C ALA A 449 -8.25 -33.81 -6.99
N GLY A 450 -8.48 -32.99 -5.96
CA GLY A 450 -8.08 -31.59 -5.94
C GLY A 450 -6.55 -31.41 -5.88
N ASP A 451 -6.08 -30.17 -6.09
CA ASP A 451 -4.72 -29.83 -5.67
C ASP A 451 -4.59 -29.83 -4.14
N GLU A 452 -3.36 -29.80 -3.61
CA GLU A 452 -3.10 -29.92 -2.17
C GLU A 452 -3.91 -28.92 -1.33
N TYR A 453 -4.02 -27.67 -1.78
CA TYR A 453 -4.75 -26.63 -1.06
C TYR A 453 -6.26 -26.88 -1.07
N LEU A 454 -6.82 -27.26 -2.24
CA LEU A 454 -8.25 -27.60 -2.36
C LEU A 454 -8.61 -28.84 -1.54
N ARG A 455 -7.76 -29.88 -1.53
CA ARG A 455 -7.93 -31.10 -0.72
C ARG A 455 -7.93 -30.78 0.78
N THR A 456 -6.99 -29.95 1.22
CA THR A 456 -6.89 -29.53 2.63
C THR A 456 -8.12 -28.73 3.05
N LEU A 457 -8.57 -27.80 2.21
CA LEU A 457 -9.71 -26.95 2.49
C LEU A 457 -11.05 -27.71 2.46
N SER A 458 -11.22 -28.66 1.55
CA SER A 458 -12.42 -29.50 1.49
C SER A 458 -12.52 -30.39 2.73
N LEU A 459 -11.45 -31.08 3.12
CA LEU A 459 -11.41 -31.88 4.35
C LEU A 459 -11.63 -31.04 5.60
N ARG A 460 -11.06 -29.82 5.65
CA ARG A 460 -11.33 -28.88 6.73
C ARG A 460 -12.82 -28.54 6.82
N THR A 461 -13.46 -28.26 5.68
CA THR A 461 -14.89 -27.93 5.60
C THR A 461 -15.76 -29.11 6.03
N VAL A 462 -15.44 -30.33 5.58
CA VAL A 462 -16.07 -31.59 6.02
C VAL A 462 -15.97 -31.73 7.55
N GLY A 463 -14.79 -31.53 8.12
CA GLY A 463 -14.62 -31.55 9.57
C GLY A 463 -15.42 -30.48 10.29
N THR A 464 -15.56 -29.28 9.70
CA THR A 464 -16.36 -28.20 10.29
C THR A 464 -17.86 -28.56 10.31
N PHE A 465 -18.39 -29.17 9.25
CA PHE A 465 -19.78 -29.70 9.24
C PHE A 465 -20.01 -30.76 10.32
N ALA A 466 -19.03 -31.64 10.54
CA ALA A 466 -19.14 -32.76 11.49
C ALA A 466 -19.19 -32.33 12.98
N PHE A 467 -18.96 -31.05 13.30
CA PHE A 467 -19.22 -30.55 14.65
C PHE A 467 -20.70 -30.51 14.98
N ASP A 468 -21.58 -30.27 14.00
CA ASP A 468 -23.02 -30.41 14.22
C ASP A 468 -23.40 -31.90 14.34
N THR A 469 -24.19 -32.22 15.35
CA THR A 469 -24.51 -33.62 15.68
C THR A 469 -25.39 -34.29 14.63
N ARG A 470 -26.30 -33.55 13.97
CA ARG A 470 -27.18 -34.11 12.94
C ARG A 470 -26.38 -34.39 11.67
N ASN A 471 -25.62 -33.39 11.22
CA ASN A 471 -24.73 -33.53 10.06
C ASN A 471 -23.78 -34.71 10.26
N ARG A 472 -23.18 -34.84 11.45
CA ARG A 472 -22.28 -35.97 11.78
C ARG A 472 -22.96 -37.34 11.64
N GLN A 473 -24.20 -37.48 12.11
CA GLN A 473 -24.95 -38.75 11.98
C GLN A 473 -25.20 -39.12 10.52
N ASP A 474 -25.47 -38.13 9.66
CA ASP A 474 -25.66 -38.38 8.23
C ASP A 474 -24.33 -38.66 7.51
N MET A 475 -23.25 -37.96 7.88
CA MET A 475 -21.92 -38.21 7.32
C MET A 475 -21.40 -39.61 7.61
N LEU A 476 -21.73 -40.20 8.78
CA LEU A 476 -21.36 -41.58 9.11
C LEU A 476 -22.01 -42.62 8.17
N LYS A 477 -23.10 -42.26 7.47
CA LYS A 477 -23.75 -43.12 6.48
C LYS A 477 -23.08 -43.05 5.11
N LEU A 478 -22.21 -42.06 4.86
CA LEU A 478 -21.53 -41.85 3.58
C LEU A 478 -20.28 -42.73 3.48
N SER A 479 -20.46 -43.98 3.01
CA SER A 479 -19.39 -44.97 2.88
C SER A 479 -18.19 -44.49 2.03
N ASN A 480 -18.46 -43.76 0.95
CA ASN A 480 -17.44 -43.21 0.06
C ASN A 480 -16.53 -42.20 0.79
N LEU A 481 -17.11 -41.33 1.62
CA LEU A 481 -16.35 -40.36 2.40
C LEU A 481 -15.50 -41.07 3.45
N HIS A 482 -16.08 -42.03 4.17
CA HIS A 482 -15.40 -42.78 5.22
C HIS A 482 -14.19 -43.55 4.67
N ALA A 483 -14.38 -44.29 3.57
CA ALA A 483 -13.30 -45.01 2.89
C ALA A 483 -12.18 -44.07 2.39
N LEU A 484 -12.54 -42.89 1.85
CA LEU A 484 -11.56 -41.91 1.43
C LEU A 484 -10.73 -41.40 2.62
N LEU A 485 -11.37 -41.06 3.74
CA LEU A 485 -10.69 -40.59 4.95
C LEU A 485 -9.71 -41.63 5.50
N ILE A 486 -10.11 -42.90 5.57
CA ILE A 486 -9.23 -43.99 6.00
C ILE A 486 -8.00 -44.08 5.11
N ASN A 487 -8.19 -44.06 3.79
CA ASN A 487 -7.09 -44.19 2.86
C ASN A 487 -6.14 -42.99 2.95
N ILE A 488 -6.64 -41.76 3.05
CA ILE A 488 -5.80 -40.57 3.22
C ILE A 488 -5.01 -40.63 4.55
N ALA A 489 -5.65 -41.06 5.64
CA ALA A 489 -5.03 -41.07 6.97
C ALA A 489 -4.01 -42.20 7.17
N LEU A 490 -4.33 -43.42 6.73
CA LEU A 490 -3.54 -44.64 7.00
C LEU A 490 -2.65 -45.08 5.84
N ARG A 491 -3.02 -44.75 4.61
CA ARG A 491 -2.31 -45.17 3.38
C ARG A 491 -2.05 -43.97 2.47
N PRO A 492 -1.36 -42.93 2.97
CA PRO A 492 -1.17 -41.68 2.22
C PRO A 492 -0.42 -41.90 0.89
N GLU A 493 0.33 -43.00 0.75
CA GLU A 493 1.04 -43.36 -0.47
C GLU A 493 0.09 -43.66 -1.64
N LEU A 494 -1.10 -44.21 -1.37
CA LEU A 494 -2.08 -44.60 -2.40
C LEU A 494 -2.79 -43.39 -3.04
N ILE A 495 -2.83 -42.25 -2.35
CA ILE A 495 -3.56 -41.04 -2.79
C ILE A 495 -2.63 -39.82 -2.79
N THR A 496 -1.31 -40.06 -2.83
CA THR A 496 -0.27 -39.01 -2.87
C THR A 496 -0.56 -37.85 -1.92
N ALA A 497 -0.98 -38.17 -0.69
CA ALA A 497 -1.46 -37.18 0.26
C ALA A 497 -0.29 -36.53 1.01
N SER A 498 -0.22 -35.20 1.00
CA SER A 498 0.75 -34.46 1.80
C SER A 498 0.45 -34.60 3.30
N ALA A 499 1.43 -34.25 4.14
CA ALA A 499 1.25 -34.26 5.58
C ALA A 499 0.08 -33.36 6.05
N ALA A 500 -0.17 -32.24 5.35
CA ALA A 500 -1.29 -31.34 5.65
C ALA A 500 -2.64 -32.01 5.36
N VAL A 501 -2.79 -32.63 4.19
CA VAL A 501 -4.01 -33.36 3.79
C VAL A 501 -4.27 -34.53 4.75
N ARG A 502 -3.22 -35.29 5.10
CA ARG A 502 -3.31 -36.39 6.09
C ARG A 502 -3.77 -35.89 7.45
N ARG A 503 -3.25 -34.76 7.92
CA ARG A 503 -3.62 -34.16 9.21
C ARG A 503 -5.09 -33.77 9.23
N GLU A 504 -5.59 -33.12 8.19
CA GLU A 504 -7.01 -32.73 8.12
C GLU A 504 -7.91 -33.96 8.04
N SER A 505 -7.56 -34.98 7.25
CA SER A 505 -8.34 -36.23 7.20
C SER A 505 -8.38 -36.96 8.55
N THR A 506 -7.24 -37.06 9.23
CA THR A 506 -7.16 -37.63 10.59
C THR A 506 -8.00 -36.83 11.59
N ARG A 507 -8.02 -35.50 11.46
CA ARG A 507 -8.88 -34.61 12.24
C ARG A 507 -10.36 -34.91 12.00
N VAL A 508 -10.79 -35.12 10.74
CA VAL A 508 -12.18 -35.50 10.45
C VAL A 508 -12.53 -36.83 11.09
N LEU A 509 -11.68 -37.86 10.96
CA LEU A 509 -11.89 -39.16 11.62
C LEU A 509 -12.06 -39.01 13.14
N ALA A 510 -11.26 -38.16 13.77
CA ALA A 510 -11.39 -37.87 15.20
C ALA A 510 -12.76 -37.24 15.54
N ILE A 511 -13.23 -36.27 14.75
CA ILE A 511 -14.52 -35.61 14.95
C ILE A 511 -15.69 -36.59 14.72
N LEU A 512 -15.54 -37.54 13.78
CA LEU A 512 -16.51 -38.62 13.54
C LEU A 512 -16.52 -39.70 14.64
N GLY A 513 -15.53 -39.70 15.55
CA GLY A 513 -15.43 -40.66 16.65
C GLY A 513 -14.63 -41.93 16.34
N GLU A 514 -13.87 -41.94 15.23
CA GLU A 514 -13.11 -43.09 14.74
C GLU A 514 -11.74 -43.25 15.44
N ASN A 515 -11.74 -43.37 16.77
CA ASN A 515 -10.52 -43.22 17.59
C ASN A 515 -9.44 -44.26 17.30
N GLU A 516 -9.80 -45.51 17.02
CA GLU A 516 -8.82 -46.55 16.71
C GLU A 516 -8.12 -46.24 15.39
N LEU A 517 -8.85 -45.75 14.38
CA LEU A 517 -8.27 -45.31 13.11
C LEU A 517 -7.35 -44.09 13.30
N VAL A 518 -7.73 -43.15 14.17
CA VAL A 518 -6.88 -42.00 14.53
C VAL A 518 -5.60 -42.43 15.23
N ARG A 519 -5.67 -43.38 16.16
CA ARG A 519 -4.49 -43.95 16.84
C ARG A 519 -3.56 -44.63 15.85
N GLN A 520 -4.11 -45.44 14.96
CA GLN A 520 -3.34 -46.10 13.90
C GLN A 520 -2.64 -45.05 13.01
N ALA A 521 -3.36 -44.00 12.59
CA ALA A 521 -2.79 -42.91 11.80
C ALA A 521 -1.68 -42.15 12.53
N ALA A 522 -1.82 -41.99 13.85
CA ALA A 522 -0.83 -41.36 14.72
C ALA A 522 0.31 -42.30 15.15
N ARG A 523 0.28 -43.58 14.76
CA ARG A 523 1.19 -44.65 15.24
C ARG A 523 1.22 -44.77 16.77
N ALA A 524 0.10 -44.47 17.41
CA ALA A 524 -0.06 -44.61 18.85
C ALA A 524 -0.46 -46.06 19.22
N PRO A 525 -0.01 -46.58 20.37
CA PRO A 525 -0.41 -47.91 20.84
C PRO A 525 -1.93 -47.99 21.11
N SER A 526 -2.49 -49.19 20.94
CA SER A 526 -3.88 -49.46 21.30
C SER A 526 -4.06 -49.36 22.81
N ILE A 527 -5.19 -48.81 23.26
CA ILE A 527 -5.51 -48.80 24.69
C ILE A 527 -6.29 -50.06 25.05
N THR A 528 -5.63 -50.92 25.81
CA THR A 528 -6.19 -52.12 26.40
C THR A 528 -6.74 -51.79 27.80
N GLY A 529 -7.94 -51.21 27.88
CA GLY A 529 -8.55 -50.83 29.17
C GLY A 529 -10.02 -50.40 29.11
N ARG A 530 -10.73 -50.53 30.25
CA ARG A 530 -12.08 -49.98 30.49
C ARG A 530 -11.96 -48.67 31.27
N GLY A 531 -12.46 -47.56 30.72
CA GLY A 531 -12.40 -46.21 31.32
C GLY A 531 -13.16 -45.17 30.50
N VAL A 532 -13.22 -43.91 30.97
CA VAL A 532 -13.82 -42.80 30.21
C VAL A 532 -12.81 -42.35 29.15
N ARG A 533 -13.24 -42.30 27.89
CA ARG A 533 -12.37 -41.99 26.74
C ARG A 533 -12.63 -40.58 26.26
N ILE A 534 -11.60 -39.75 26.17
CA ILE A 534 -11.71 -38.41 25.59
C ILE A 534 -11.31 -38.46 24.12
N LEU A 535 -12.32 -38.28 23.27
CA LEU A 535 -12.25 -38.50 21.82
C LEU A 535 -11.48 -37.38 21.09
N ALA A 536 -11.65 -36.15 21.57
CA ALA A 536 -10.91 -34.97 21.14
C ALA A 536 -11.04 -33.88 22.21
N MET A 537 -9.99 -33.08 22.41
CA MET A 537 -10.09 -31.81 23.13
C MET A 537 -9.81 -30.69 22.17
N ASP A 538 -10.77 -29.79 21.98
CA ASP A 538 -10.53 -28.55 21.24
C ASP A 538 -10.13 -27.45 22.23
N GLY A 539 -8.96 -26.83 22.01
CA GLY A 539 -8.45 -25.77 22.88
C GLY A 539 -6.95 -25.88 23.17
N GLY A 540 -6.12 -25.35 22.28
CA GLY A 540 -4.74 -24.99 22.62
C GLY A 540 -4.70 -23.77 23.56
N GLY A 541 -3.71 -23.71 24.46
CA GLY A 541 -3.47 -22.57 25.36
C GLY A 541 -4.05 -22.74 26.78
N ILE A 542 -4.41 -21.63 27.43
CA ILE A 542 -4.82 -21.58 28.86
C ILE A 542 -6.10 -22.41 29.10
N ARG A 543 -7.03 -22.45 28.13
CA ARG A 543 -8.27 -23.24 28.22
C ARG A 543 -7.99 -24.75 28.21
N GLY A 544 -7.06 -25.23 27.39
CA GLY A 544 -6.65 -26.63 27.39
C GLY A 544 -6.02 -27.08 28.72
N ARG A 545 -5.20 -26.23 29.34
CA ARG A 545 -4.65 -26.49 30.69
C ARG A 545 -5.72 -26.57 31.77
N ALA A 546 -6.76 -25.73 31.68
CA ALA A 546 -7.90 -25.79 32.58
C ALA A 546 -8.69 -27.10 32.41
N THR A 547 -8.91 -27.54 31.16
CA THR A 547 -9.56 -28.83 30.86
C THR A 547 -8.76 -30.00 31.43
N VAL A 548 -7.44 -30.05 31.23
CA VAL A 548 -6.59 -31.13 31.80
C VAL A 548 -6.66 -31.16 33.33
N LYS A 549 -6.68 -30.00 34.00
CA LYS A 549 -6.88 -29.93 35.46
C LYS A 549 -8.25 -30.43 35.90
N LEU A 550 -9.30 -30.12 35.12
CA LEU A 550 -10.65 -30.59 35.38
C LEU A 550 -10.73 -32.11 35.28
N LEU A 551 -10.12 -32.69 34.24
CA LEU A 551 -10.11 -34.13 34.01
C LEU A 551 -9.40 -34.89 35.12
N LYS A 552 -8.24 -34.41 35.59
CA LYS A 552 -7.56 -34.99 36.76
C LYS A 552 -8.43 -35.01 38.02
N ARG A 553 -9.19 -33.94 38.27
CA ARG A 553 -10.14 -33.91 39.40
C ARG A 553 -11.28 -34.91 39.24
N ILE A 554 -11.73 -35.15 38.00
CA ILE A 554 -12.76 -36.17 37.73
C ILE A 554 -12.18 -37.58 37.94
N GLU A 555 -10.94 -37.84 37.53
CA GLU A 555 -10.26 -39.12 37.84
C GLU A 555 -10.16 -39.35 39.35
N GLU A 556 -9.70 -38.34 40.10
CA GLU A 556 -9.58 -38.38 41.56
C GLU A 556 -10.94 -38.64 42.24
N GLY A 557 -12.01 -37.97 41.77
CA GLY A 557 -13.35 -38.12 42.34
C GLY A 557 -14.10 -39.39 41.96
N THR A 558 -13.77 -40.01 40.82
CA THR A 558 -14.49 -41.19 40.32
C THR A 558 -13.72 -42.50 40.48
N GLY A 559 -12.42 -42.42 40.77
CA GLY A 559 -11.53 -43.59 40.83
C GLY A 559 -11.35 -44.31 39.48
N ARG A 560 -11.80 -43.69 38.38
CA ARG A 560 -11.71 -44.25 37.03
C ARG A 560 -10.68 -43.47 36.23
N PRO A 561 -9.68 -44.14 35.64
CA PRO A 561 -8.74 -43.47 34.76
C PRO A 561 -9.46 -42.95 33.51
N ILE A 562 -9.15 -41.71 33.15
CA ILE A 562 -9.61 -41.03 31.95
C ILE A 562 -8.47 -41.12 30.92
N HIS A 563 -8.74 -41.82 29.83
CA HIS A 563 -7.77 -42.16 28.79
C HIS A 563 -7.85 -41.25 27.56
#